data_AF-A0A9P2W2I8-F1
#
_entry.id   AF-A0A9P2W2I8-F1
#
_cell.length_a   1.000
_cell.length_b   1.000
_cell.length_c   1.000
_cell.angle_alpha   90.00
_cell.angle_beta   90.00
_cell.angle_gamma   90.00
#
_symmetry.space_group_name_H-M   'P 1'
#
loop_
_entity.id
_entity.type
_entity.pdbx_description
1 polymer ?
#
loop_
_entity_poly.entity_id
_entity_poly.type
_entity_poly.pdbx_seq_one_letter_code
_entity_poly.pdbx_strand_id
1 'polypeptide(L)' 'MHNFITTSERNFQNTTVQTMSSREIAELCGKQHKHVMRDISKCLKSCTLKVLSPNLG' A
#
# COMPACT_ATOMS: atom_id res chain seq x y z
N MET A 1 5.72 24.21 19.54
CA MET A 1 6.03 24.42 18.11
C MET A 1 5.42 23.25 17.35
N HIS A 2 4.40 23.51 16.52
CA HIS A 2 3.64 22.47 15.83
C HIS A 2 4.30 22.28 14.45
N ASN A 3 5.04 21.19 14.27
CA ASN A 3 5.66 20.88 12.98
C ASN A 3 4.55 20.43 12.03
N PHE A 4 4.07 21.35 11.19
CA PHE A 4 3.20 21.00 10.07
C PHE A 4 4.01 20.16 9.08
N ILE A 5 3.69 18.87 9.01
CA ILE A 5 4.19 18.00 7.96
C ILE A 5 3.54 18.49 6.66
N THR A 6 4.31 19.13 5.79
CA THR A 6 3.89 19.48 4.44
C THR A 6 3.62 18.18 3.69
N THR A 7 2.34 17.81 3.55
CA THR A 7 1.93 16.66 2.74
C THR A 7 2.29 16.98 1.28
N SER A 8 3.37 16.37 0.78
CA SER A 8 3.71 16.41 -0.64
C SER A 8 2.54 15.88 -1.47
N GLU A 9 1.98 16.72 -2.34
CA GLU A 9 0.91 16.34 -3.27
C GLU A 9 1.41 15.24 -4.21
N ARG A 10 1.00 13.99 -3.96
CA ARG A 10 1.21 12.91 -4.93
C ARG A 10 0.30 13.17 -6.11
N ASN A 11 0.88 13.53 -7.25
CA ASN A 11 0.18 13.60 -8.53
C ASN A 11 -0.22 12.16 -8.94
N PHE A 12 -1.34 11.70 -8.40
CA PHE A 12 -1.92 10.41 -8.73
C PHE A 12 -2.83 10.62 -9.92
N GLN A 13 -2.29 10.35 -11.11
CA GLN A 13 -3.05 10.36 -12.36
C GLN A 13 -4.36 9.61 -12.12
N ASN A 14 -5.49 10.26 -12.43
CA ASN A 14 -6.88 9.81 -12.22
C ASN A 14 -7.24 8.57 -13.08
N THR A 15 -6.42 7.53 -13.04
CA THR A 15 -6.88 6.18 -13.31
C THR A 15 -7.74 5.82 -12.12
N THR A 16 -9.00 5.44 -12.35
CA THR A 16 -9.95 5.04 -11.31
C THR A 16 -9.37 3.85 -10.54
N VAL A 17 -8.59 4.13 -9.50
CA VAL A 17 -7.99 3.08 -8.71
C VAL A 17 -9.08 2.46 -7.88
N GLN A 18 -9.45 1.26 -8.31
CA GLN A 18 -10.41 0.44 -7.61
C GLN A 18 -9.85 0.16 -6.22
N THR A 19 -10.50 0.76 -5.22
CA THR A 19 -10.25 0.46 -3.82
C THR A 19 -11.23 -0.63 -3.40
N MET A 20 -10.74 -1.55 -2.59
CA MET A 20 -11.53 -2.63 -2.03
C MET A 20 -11.03 -2.86 -0.62
N SER A 21 -11.93 -3.06 0.33
CA SER A 21 -11.52 -3.38 1.70
C SER A 21 -10.90 -4.78 1.74
N SER A 22 -10.02 -4.98 2.72
CA SER A 22 -9.39 -6.27 2.93
C SER A 22 -10.35 -7.38 3.38
N ARG A 23 -11.58 -7.05 3.79
CA ARG A 23 -12.65 -8.01 4.04
C ARG A 23 -13.30 -8.45 2.74
N GLU A 24 -13.61 -7.50 1.86
CA GLU A 24 -14.12 -7.79 0.52
C GLU A 24 -13.11 -8.62 -0.29
N ILE A 25 -11.80 -8.34 -0.18
CA ILE A 25 -10.75 -9.17 -0.79
C ILE A 25 -10.78 -10.60 -0.24
N ALA A 26 -11.03 -10.77 1.07
CA ALA A 26 -11.09 -12.08 1.71
C ALA A 26 -12.31 -12.89 1.24
N GLU A 27 -13.47 -12.23 1.15
CA GLU A 27 -14.71 -12.81 0.63
C GLU A 27 -14.57 -13.18 -0.85
N LEU A 28 -14.04 -12.27 -1.68
CA LEU A 28 -13.81 -12.50 -3.10
C LEU A 28 -12.84 -13.66 -3.37
N CYS A 29 -11.80 -13.77 -2.54
CA CYS A 29 -10.79 -14.83 -2.68
C CYS A 29 -11.16 -16.14 -1.97
N GLY A 30 -12.25 -16.19 -1.20
CA GLY A 30 -12.57 -17.32 -0.32
C GLY A 30 -11.48 -17.62 0.72
N LYS A 31 -10.73 -16.60 1.16
CA LYS A 31 -9.61 -16.73 2.11
C LYS A 31 -10.01 -16.20 3.48
N GLN A 32 -9.41 -16.75 4.54
CA GLN A 32 -9.51 -16.10 5.85
C GLN A 32 -8.88 -14.71 5.82
N HIS A 33 -9.57 -13.72 6.42
CA HIS A 33 -9.12 -12.33 6.48
C HIS A 33 -7.68 -12.18 7.03
N LYS A 34 -7.28 -13.05 7.98
CA LYS A 34 -5.91 -13.11 8.52
C LYS A 34 -4.85 -13.38 7.46
N HIS A 35 -5.15 -14.22 6.47
CA HIS A 35 -4.22 -14.53 5.38
C HIS A 35 -4.08 -13.34 4.42
N VAL A 36 -5.18 -12.66 4.11
CA VAL A 36 -5.17 -11.43 3.30
C VAL A 36 -4.35 -10.33 3.96
N MET A 37 -4.50 -10.13 5.28
CA MET A 37 -3.66 -9.20 6.05
C MET A 37 -2.17 -9.51 5.95
N ARG A 38 -1.80 -10.80 6.05
CA ARG A 38 -0.41 -11.22 5.93
C ARG A 38 0.14 -10.93 4.53
N ASP A 39 -0.63 -11.17 3.50
CA ASP A 39 -0.23 -10.95 2.11
C ASP A 39 -0.10 -9.46 1.79
N ILE A 40 -1.05 -8.62 2.25
CA ILE A 40 -0.95 -7.16 2.15
C ILE A 40 0.31 -6.66 2.87
N SER A 41 0.59 -7.15 4.08
CA SER A 41 1.80 -6.77 4.83
C SER A 41 3.08 -7.16 4.07
N LYS A 42 3.12 -8.34 3.44
CA LYS A 42 4.26 -8.75 2.60
C LYS A 42 4.40 -7.88 1.36
N CYS A 43 3.30 -7.58 0.67
CA CYS A 43 3.30 -6.70 -0.50
C CYS A 43 3.80 -5.30 -0.13
N LEU A 44 3.32 -4.74 0.98
CA LEU A 44 3.80 -3.46 1.48
C LEU A 44 5.28 -3.50 1.83
N LYS A 45 5.75 -4.51 2.56
CA LYS A 45 7.18 -4.69 2.89
C LYS A 45 8.07 -4.79 1.63
N SER A 46 7.63 -5.56 0.64
CA SER A 46 8.32 -5.72 -0.64
C SER A 46 8.40 -4.40 -1.42
N CYS A 47 7.30 -3.64 -1.47
CA CYS A 47 7.25 -2.34 -2.11
C CYS A 47 8.09 -1.29 -1.37
N THR A 48 8.07 -1.26 -0.03
CA THR A 48 8.86 -0.33 0.78
C THR A 48 10.37 -0.55 0.59
N LEU A 49 10.81 -1.79 0.37
CA LEU A 49 12.22 -2.08 0.06
C LEU A 49 12.67 -1.59 -1.31
N LYS A 50 11.77 -1.46 -2.29
CA LYS A 50 12.12 -0.93 -3.63
C LYS A 50 12.34 0.58 -3.65
N VAL A 51 11.79 1.33 -2.68
CA VAL A 51 11.95 2.79 -2.60
C VAL A 51 13.28 3.19 -1.91
N LEU A 52 13.93 2.26 -1.21
CA LEU A 52 15.20 2.49 -0.50
C LEU A 52 16.46 2.17 -1.33
N SER A 53 16.34 1.97 -2.63
CA SER A 53 17.50 1.90 -3.53
C SER A 53 17.61 3.18 -4.40
N PRO A 54 17.99 4.34 -3.84
CA PRO A 54 18.52 5.40 -4.67
C PRO A 54 19.92 4.96 -5.11
N ASN A 55 20.06 4.61 -6.38
CA ASN A 55 21.32 4.52 -7.13
C ASN A 55 22.58 4.19 -6.30
N LEU A 56 22.89 2.91 -6.13
CA LEU A 56 24.27 2.53 -5.86
C LEU A 56 24.99 2.52 -7.22
N GLY A 57 25.89 3.49 -7.40
CA GLY A 57 26.59 3.76 -8.66
C GLY A 57 27.54 2.67 -9.13
#